data_AF-A0A954ISX9-F1
#
_entry.id   AF-A0A954ISX9-F1
#
_cell.length_a   1.000
_cell.length_b   1.000
_cell.length_c   1.000
_cell.angle_alpha   90.00
_cell.angle_beta   90.00
_cell.angle_gamma   90.00
#
_symmetry.space_group_name_H-M   'P 1'
#
loop_
_entity.id
_entity.type
_entity.pdbx_description
1 polymer ?
#
loop_
_entity_poly.entity_id
_entity_poly.type
_entity_poly.pdbx_seq_one_letter_code
_entity_poly.pdbx_strand_id
1 'polypeptide(L)'
;PPKASPNLRAARGGLATARRECDAVASWHTWSNPLGIPMRTGRLLLATLTLAALTNTSLTSLVAQGNSCAPPSFRGPDGPRPSAPPAPGGGNDAPVPTGDTGRPTGPQDPVSTPTTDPQRGPTTPRGGIPLPLTRGKSAKKRHVIEWSWPKPVDLSSEERLDYESVLATIRGDDPRPLFVLREGSQYGPGYDKLLHKKLENENIALLTRWFHCVRFSEAIMEDAHPWHALFGGEYPPHCFVVTWDGHHNEVLSGIFSLGRLQKSMRAILGHEYEKDASKALTEWKRVLDKLDTLDAKQGDMRERLESLIIERGEKSSQVKSLRRQLDKIERERASIEKQEDAALDLRLKRKSGFGKSDLLDRLRGRR
;
A
#
# COMPACT_ATOMS: atom_id res chain seq x y z
N PRO A 1 -29.13 -35.19 65.35
CA PRO A 1 -28.31 -34.00 64.99
C PRO A 1 -26.97 -34.44 64.37
N PRO A 2 -26.42 -33.83 63.30
CA PRO A 2 -26.65 -32.48 62.76
C PRO A 2 -27.26 -32.49 61.33
N LYS A 3 -27.29 -31.31 60.73
CA LYS A 3 -28.25 -30.78 59.77
C LYS A 3 -27.87 -31.04 58.30
N ALA A 4 -28.89 -31.28 57.48
CA ALA A 4 -28.84 -31.20 56.03
C ALA A 4 -28.73 -29.74 55.57
N SER A 5 -27.96 -29.48 54.51
CA SER A 5 -28.05 -28.26 53.71
C SER A 5 -28.47 -28.60 52.27
N PRO A 6 -29.42 -27.83 51.70
CA PRO A 6 -30.03 -28.09 50.40
C PRO A 6 -29.33 -27.27 49.30
N ASN A 7 -29.08 -27.86 48.13
CA ASN A 7 -29.05 -27.12 46.86
C ASN A 7 -28.89 -28.07 45.66
N LEU A 8 -30.01 -28.65 45.23
CA LEU A 8 -30.14 -29.32 43.93
C LEU A 8 -31.59 -29.19 43.43
N ARG A 9 -32.08 -27.94 43.33
CA ARG A 9 -33.33 -27.58 42.62
C ARG A 9 -33.18 -26.21 41.97
N ALA A 10 -32.33 -26.10 40.96
CA ALA A 10 -32.28 -24.91 40.09
C ALA A 10 -31.80 -25.23 38.65
N ALA A 11 -31.98 -26.46 38.17
CA ALA A 11 -31.51 -26.87 36.83
C ALA A 11 -32.58 -27.64 36.01
N ARG A 12 -33.87 -27.32 36.19
CA ARG A 12 -34.97 -27.90 35.40
C ARG A 12 -36.00 -26.88 34.88
N GLY A 13 -35.67 -25.59 34.86
CA GLY A 13 -36.55 -24.52 34.34
C GLY A 13 -36.14 -23.91 32.99
N GLY A 14 -34.93 -24.16 32.49
CA GLY A 14 -34.37 -23.43 31.34
C GLY A 14 -34.63 -24.01 29.94
N LEU A 15 -35.28 -25.18 29.83
CA LEU A 15 -35.46 -25.88 28.54
C LEU A 15 -36.85 -25.69 27.90
N ALA A 16 -37.78 -25.02 28.59
CA ALA A 16 -39.12 -24.77 28.07
C ALA A 16 -39.28 -23.40 27.38
N THR A 17 -38.38 -22.45 27.64
CA THR A 17 -38.45 -21.08 27.07
C THR A 17 -37.76 -20.99 25.71
N ALA A 18 -36.68 -21.75 25.48
CA ALA A 18 -35.96 -21.78 24.21
C ALA A 18 -36.76 -22.41 23.05
N ARG A 19 -37.82 -23.18 23.35
CA ARG A 19 -38.66 -23.83 22.33
C ARG A 19 -39.80 -22.93 21.82
N ARG A 20 -40.16 -21.85 22.55
CA ARG A 20 -41.18 -20.88 22.11
C ARG A 20 -40.62 -19.76 21.23
N GLU A 21 -39.32 -19.50 21.28
CA GLU A 21 -38.69 -18.48 20.42
C GLU A 21 -38.33 -19.01 19.02
N CYS A 22 -38.11 -20.32 18.86
CA CYS A 22 -37.91 -20.91 17.52
C CYS A 22 -39.20 -21.00 16.68
N ASP A 23 -40.37 -21.16 17.32
CA ASP A 23 -41.66 -21.21 16.60
C ASP A 23 -42.19 -19.81 16.23
N ALA A 24 -41.69 -18.74 16.86
CA ALA A 24 -42.05 -17.36 16.53
C ALA A 24 -41.31 -16.82 15.29
N VAL A 25 -40.17 -17.40 14.92
CA VAL A 25 -39.41 -17.03 13.70
C VAL A 25 -39.97 -17.72 12.45
N ALA A 26 -40.75 -18.80 12.62
CA ALA A 26 -41.33 -19.56 11.50
C ALA A 26 -42.62 -18.94 10.92
N SER A 27 -43.21 -17.89 11.53
CA SER A 27 -44.49 -17.30 11.09
C SER A 27 -44.39 -15.96 10.35
N TRP A 28 -43.18 -15.44 10.07
CA TRP A 28 -42.99 -14.11 9.49
C TRP A 28 -42.68 -14.05 7.99
N HIS A 29 -42.82 -15.14 7.23
CA HIS A 29 -42.63 -15.12 5.78
C HIS A 29 -43.78 -15.75 4.99
N THR A 30 -44.89 -15.02 4.95
CA THR A 30 -45.82 -15.02 3.81
C THR A 30 -46.04 -13.59 3.33
N TRP A 31 -44.99 -12.97 2.79
CA TRP A 31 -45.14 -11.83 1.88
C TRP A 31 -44.74 -12.29 0.48
N SER A 32 -45.74 -12.37 -0.38
CA SER A 32 -45.64 -12.66 -1.80
C SER A 32 -44.86 -11.54 -2.51
N ASN A 33 -43.88 -11.94 -3.31
CA ASN A 33 -43.10 -11.07 -4.17
C ASN A 33 -43.80 -10.98 -5.54
N PRO A 34 -44.18 -9.78 -6.06
CA PRO A 34 -44.98 -9.67 -7.28
C PRO A 34 -44.22 -9.86 -8.60
N LEU A 35 -43.02 -10.44 -8.58
CA LEU A 35 -42.13 -10.48 -9.76
C LEU A 35 -41.75 -11.88 -10.28
N GLY A 36 -42.33 -12.97 -9.79
CA GLY A 36 -42.37 -14.24 -10.53
C GLY A 36 -41.02 -14.77 -11.08
N ILE A 37 -39.92 -14.69 -10.32
CA ILE A 37 -38.63 -15.29 -10.70
C ILE A 37 -38.35 -16.52 -9.83
N PRO A 38 -38.16 -17.72 -10.41
CA PRO A 38 -37.85 -18.92 -9.62
C PRO A 38 -36.39 -18.93 -9.15
N MET A 39 -36.17 -18.82 -7.84
CA MET A 39 -34.87 -19.10 -7.22
C MET A 39 -34.71 -20.60 -6.97
N ARG A 40 -33.74 -21.23 -7.64
CA ARG A 40 -33.38 -22.64 -7.44
C ARG A 40 -31.89 -22.82 -7.12
N THR A 41 -31.30 -22.01 -6.24
CA THR A 41 -29.89 -22.17 -5.78
C THR A 41 -29.61 -21.50 -4.42
N GLY A 42 -30.57 -21.53 -3.48
CA GLY A 42 -30.48 -20.78 -2.22
C GLY A 42 -30.49 -21.59 -0.92
N ARG A 43 -29.99 -22.85 -0.91
CA ARG A 43 -30.05 -23.70 0.31
C ARG A 43 -28.72 -24.17 0.90
N LEU A 44 -27.57 -23.89 0.28
CA LEU A 44 -26.27 -24.35 0.81
C LEU A 44 -25.46 -23.30 1.60
N LEU A 45 -25.86 -22.02 1.60
CA LEU A 45 -25.03 -20.94 2.16
C LEU A 45 -25.42 -20.47 3.57
N LEU A 46 -26.54 -20.95 4.14
CA LEU A 46 -26.98 -20.57 5.49
C LEU A 46 -26.55 -21.54 6.61
N ALA A 47 -25.99 -22.71 6.28
CA ALA A 47 -25.59 -23.71 7.28
C ALA A 47 -24.18 -23.48 7.86
N THR A 48 -23.35 -22.65 7.24
CA THR A 48 -21.95 -22.40 7.66
C THR A 48 -21.77 -21.18 8.57
N LEU A 49 -22.77 -20.30 8.66
CA LEU A 49 -22.66 -19.05 9.44
C LEU A 49 -23.11 -19.16 10.89
N THR A 50 -23.82 -20.23 11.28
CA THR A 50 -24.29 -20.45 12.66
C THR A 50 -23.29 -21.20 13.55
N LEU A 51 -22.20 -21.75 13.01
CA LEU A 51 -21.20 -22.49 13.81
C LEU A 51 -20.07 -21.60 14.38
N ALA A 52 -19.91 -20.37 13.87
CA ALA A 52 -18.81 -19.48 14.27
C ALA A 52 -19.12 -18.60 15.51
N ALA A 53 -20.35 -18.62 16.03
CA ALA A 53 -20.78 -17.73 17.12
C ALA A 53 -20.69 -18.34 18.53
N LEU A 54 -20.18 -19.57 18.69
CA LEU A 54 -20.20 -20.30 19.98
C LEU A 54 -18.83 -20.61 20.60
N THR A 55 -17.72 -20.10 20.08
CA THR A 55 -16.37 -20.43 20.62
C THR A 55 -15.57 -19.26 21.20
N ASN A 56 -16.13 -18.05 21.30
CA ASN A 56 -15.40 -16.87 21.80
C ASN A 56 -15.99 -16.30 23.10
N THR A 57 -16.00 -17.11 24.15
CA THR A 57 -16.17 -16.64 25.52
C THR A 57 -15.42 -17.57 26.48
N SER A 58 -14.15 -17.29 26.74
CA SER A 58 -13.49 -17.44 28.05
C SER A 58 -11.98 -17.20 27.94
N LEU A 59 -11.49 -16.27 28.76
CA LEU A 59 -10.18 -16.22 29.44
C LEU A 59 -9.57 -14.82 29.42
N THR A 60 -10.01 -14.00 30.38
CA THR A 60 -9.21 -12.96 31.00
C THR A 60 -8.93 -13.36 32.45
N SER A 61 -7.70 -13.08 32.89
CA SER A 61 -7.20 -13.05 34.27
C SER A 61 -6.30 -14.21 34.71
N LEU A 62 -4.99 -14.05 34.57
CA LEU A 62 -4.05 -14.14 35.70
C LEU A 62 -2.65 -13.60 35.34
N VAL A 63 -1.95 -13.15 36.38
CA VAL A 63 -0.52 -12.77 36.46
C VAL A 63 -0.19 -11.29 36.26
N ALA A 64 -0.33 -10.58 37.36
CA ALA A 64 0.48 -9.43 37.72
C ALA A 64 1.84 -9.88 38.30
N GLN A 65 2.81 -8.95 38.24
CA GLN A 65 4.13 -8.94 38.91
C GLN A 65 5.29 -9.62 38.18
N GLY A 66 6.14 -8.80 37.55
CA GLY A 66 7.47 -9.16 37.07
C GLY A 66 8.31 -7.90 36.86
N ASN A 67 9.38 -7.79 37.63
CA ASN A 67 10.26 -6.63 37.81
C ASN A 67 10.93 -6.13 36.53
N SER A 68 10.96 -4.80 36.38
CA SER A 68 11.79 -4.08 35.42
C SER A 68 13.25 -4.03 35.90
N CYS A 69 14.10 -4.91 35.36
CA CYS A 69 15.55 -4.74 35.41
C CYS A 69 16.01 -3.93 34.19
N ALA A 70 16.54 -2.74 34.44
CA ALA A 70 17.23 -1.93 33.43
C ALA A 70 18.54 -2.62 33.00
N PRO A 71 18.90 -2.62 31.70
CA PRO A 71 20.21 -3.08 31.28
C PRO A 71 21.30 -2.07 31.68
N PRO A 72 22.52 -2.54 32.03
CA PRO A 72 23.63 -1.67 32.37
C PRO A 72 24.16 -0.92 31.15
N SER A 73 24.35 0.39 31.31
CA SER A 73 25.07 1.25 30.36
C SER A 73 26.53 0.81 30.25
N PHE A 74 26.88 0.18 29.13
CA PHE A 74 28.27 -0.12 28.79
C PHE A 74 28.96 1.17 28.31
N ARG A 75 29.78 1.80 29.16
CA ARG A 75 30.77 2.79 28.73
C ARG A 75 31.98 2.06 28.17
N GLY A 76 32.12 2.07 26.84
CA GLY A 76 33.37 1.68 26.18
C GLY A 76 34.46 2.75 26.36
N PRO A 77 35.75 2.37 26.33
CA PRO A 77 36.89 3.28 26.48
C PRO A 77 37.10 4.15 25.23
N ASP A 78 37.49 5.40 25.46
CA ASP A 78 37.85 6.40 24.45
C ASP A 78 39.06 5.93 23.61
N GLY A 79 38.79 5.49 22.38
CA GLY A 79 39.80 5.26 21.36
C GLY A 79 40.12 6.53 20.58
N PRO A 80 41.38 6.73 20.12
CA PRO A 80 41.78 7.94 19.42
C PRO A 80 41.07 8.09 18.07
N ARG A 81 40.51 9.28 17.84
CA ARG A 81 39.92 9.72 16.56
C ARG A 81 40.94 9.63 15.43
N PRO A 82 40.61 9.03 14.27
CA PRO A 82 41.42 9.17 13.07
C PRO A 82 41.32 10.59 12.51
N SER A 83 42.48 11.15 12.14
CA SER A 83 42.64 12.48 11.55
C SER A 83 41.89 12.61 10.22
N ALA A 84 41.22 13.75 10.04
CA ALA A 84 40.53 14.10 8.81
C ALA A 84 41.51 14.26 7.63
N PRO A 85 41.16 13.82 6.41
CA PRO A 85 41.94 14.10 5.21
C PRO A 85 41.82 15.59 4.80
N PRO A 86 42.88 16.17 4.19
CA PRO A 86 42.90 17.56 3.75
C PRO A 86 41.95 17.82 2.56
N ALA A 87 41.36 19.01 2.55
CA ALA A 87 40.48 19.51 1.50
C ALA A 87 41.21 19.62 0.14
N PRO A 88 40.59 19.23 -0.99
CA PRO A 88 41.15 19.52 -2.30
C PRO A 88 40.98 21.01 -2.62
N GLY A 89 42.11 21.64 -2.93
CA GLY A 89 42.20 23.03 -3.39
C GLY A 89 41.52 23.24 -4.73
N GLY A 90 41.03 24.48 -4.91
CA GLY A 90 40.44 24.95 -6.15
C GLY A 90 41.45 25.10 -7.28
N GLY A 91 40.97 24.83 -8.49
CA GLY A 91 41.61 25.19 -9.75
C GLY A 91 40.52 25.60 -10.72
N ASN A 92 40.37 26.92 -10.91
CA ASN A 92 39.64 27.51 -12.02
C ASN A 92 40.53 27.38 -13.25
N ASP A 93 40.05 26.76 -14.34
CA ASP A 93 40.49 27.10 -15.68
C ASP A 93 39.41 26.71 -16.69
N ALA A 94 38.82 27.73 -17.31
CA ALA A 94 37.89 27.64 -18.41
C ALA A 94 38.65 27.84 -19.73
N PRO A 95 38.27 27.13 -20.80
CA PRO A 95 38.47 27.63 -22.15
C PRO A 95 37.14 28.00 -22.82
N VAL A 96 37.13 29.25 -23.29
CA VAL A 96 36.21 29.85 -24.26
C VAL A 96 36.18 29.05 -25.56
N PRO A 97 35.02 28.93 -26.22
CA PRO A 97 34.99 28.86 -27.68
C PRO A 97 34.29 30.08 -28.28
N THR A 98 35.09 30.86 -28.99
CA THR A 98 34.70 31.79 -30.05
C THR A 98 34.13 31.01 -31.23
N GLY A 99 32.98 31.43 -31.76
CA GLY A 99 32.35 30.79 -32.92
C GLY A 99 31.21 31.65 -33.48
N ASP A 100 31.62 32.61 -34.30
CA ASP A 100 30.82 33.55 -35.07
C ASP A 100 30.10 32.89 -36.27
N THR A 101 29.13 33.63 -36.84
CA THR A 101 28.50 33.58 -38.18
C THR A 101 27.07 33.06 -38.32
N GLY A 102 26.18 33.96 -38.79
CA GLY A 102 25.09 33.57 -39.70
C GLY A 102 23.69 34.16 -39.46
N ARG A 103 23.50 35.45 -39.81
CA ARG A 103 22.20 36.12 -40.05
C ARG A 103 21.63 35.72 -41.42
N PRO A 104 20.29 35.66 -41.63
CA PRO A 104 19.60 36.69 -42.42
C PRO A 104 18.19 37.01 -41.86
N THR A 105 17.91 38.22 -41.39
CA THR A 105 17.13 39.29 -42.06
C THR A 105 16.00 38.85 -43.02
N GLY A 106 14.76 39.03 -42.56
CA GLY A 106 13.51 39.08 -43.33
C GLY A 106 12.62 40.23 -42.80
N PRO A 107 11.58 40.65 -43.56
CA PRO A 107 11.17 42.05 -43.71
C PRO A 107 10.33 42.62 -42.57
N GLN A 108 10.51 43.93 -42.34
CA GLN A 108 9.72 44.75 -41.43
C GLN A 108 8.43 45.22 -42.12
N ASP A 109 7.31 45.04 -41.42
CA ASP A 109 6.02 45.67 -41.72
C ASP A 109 5.66 46.71 -40.64
N PRO A 110 4.79 47.69 -40.97
CA PRO A 110 4.85 49.02 -40.41
C PRO A 110 4.07 49.21 -39.09
N VAL A 111 4.68 50.06 -38.26
CA VAL A 111 4.12 51.01 -37.29
C VAL A 111 2.58 50.98 -37.17
N SER A 112 2.11 50.42 -36.06
CA SER A 112 0.81 50.75 -35.48
C SER A 112 1.02 51.47 -34.15
N THR A 113 0.26 52.55 -34.01
CA THR A 113 0.26 53.59 -32.98
C THR A 113 0.11 53.10 -31.54
N PRO A 114 0.60 53.87 -30.54
CA PRO A 114 0.44 53.56 -29.13
C PRO A 114 -1.00 53.82 -28.68
N THR A 115 -1.80 52.76 -28.52
CA THR A 115 -3.06 52.84 -27.79
C THR A 115 -2.76 52.82 -26.31
N THR A 116 -2.98 53.97 -25.67
CA THR A 116 -3.02 54.19 -24.24
C THR A 116 -4.07 53.28 -23.60
N ASP A 117 -3.64 52.19 -22.98
CA ASP A 117 -4.50 51.24 -22.27
C ASP A 117 -4.64 51.67 -20.79
N PRO A 118 -5.86 51.97 -20.29
CA PRO A 118 -6.06 52.44 -18.93
C PRO A 118 -6.05 51.28 -17.92
N GLN A 119 -5.30 51.48 -16.83
CA GLN A 119 -5.38 50.76 -15.55
C GLN A 119 -5.08 49.24 -15.57
N ARG A 120 -3.78 48.92 -15.49
CA ARG A 120 -3.35 47.74 -14.72
C ARG A 120 -3.75 47.94 -13.25
N GLY A 121 -4.78 47.23 -12.82
CA GLY A 121 -5.11 47.07 -11.40
C GLY A 121 -3.93 46.45 -10.62
N PRO A 122 -3.91 46.62 -9.29
CA PRO A 122 -2.82 46.15 -8.44
C PRO A 122 -2.68 44.64 -8.58
N THR A 123 -1.54 44.20 -9.11
CA THR A 123 -1.11 42.81 -9.10
C THR A 123 -0.95 42.39 -7.64
N THR A 124 -1.99 41.76 -7.07
CA THR A 124 -1.85 41.08 -5.79
C THR A 124 -0.76 40.03 -5.94
N PRO A 125 0.25 40.00 -5.05
CA PRO A 125 1.27 38.97 -5.09
C PRO A 125 0.56 37.63 -4.97
N ARG A 126 0.61 36.84 -6.05
CA ARG A 126 0.01 35.50 -6.14
C ARG A 126 0.84 34.49 -5.33
N GLY A 127 1.27 34.90 -4.13
CA GLY A 127 1.95 34.09 -3.12
C GLY A 127 0.91 33.37 -2.29
N GLY A 128 0.16 32.45 -2.91
CA GLY A 128 -0.64 31.50 -2.15
C GLY A 128 0.32 30.63 -1.34
N ILE A 129 0.20 30.67 -0.01
CA ILE A 129 0.91 29.75 0.87
C ILE A 129 0.57 28.33 0.38
N PRO A 130 1.55 27.49 0.00
CA PRO A 130 1.27 26.14 -0.42
C PRO A 130 0.62 25.41 0.75
N LEU A 131 -0.69 25.20 0.66
CA LEU A 131 -1.40 24.41 1.65
C LEU A 131 -0.81 23.00 1.60
N PRO A 132 -0.34 22.46 2.74
CA PRO A 132 0.18 21.09 2.76
C PRO A 132 -0.96 20.15 2.38
N LEU A 133 -0.90 19.58 1.17
CA LEU A 133 -1.85 18.58 0.71
C LEU A 133 -1.74 17.35 1.62
N THR A 134 -2.55 17.31 2.67
CA THR A 134 -2.57 16.16 3.58
C THR A 134 -3.61 15.18 3.06
N ARG A 135 -3.17 14.01 2.60
CA ARG A 135 -4.08 12.93 2.16
C ARG A 135 -5.10 12.58 3.26
N GLY A 136 -6.34 12.36 2.84
CA GLY A 136 -7.46 11.89 3.65
C GLY A 136 -7.22 10.49 4.20
N LYS A 137 -8.06 10.05 5.14
CA LYS A 137 -7.93 8.75 5.80
C LYS A 137 -8.03 7.60 4.79
N SER A 138 -8.90 7.75 3.80
CA SER A 138 -9.14 6.77 2.74
C SER A 138 -7.95 6.67 1.79
N ALA A 139 -7.41 7.80 1.30
CA ALA A 139 -6.23 7.80 0.43
C ALA A 139 -4.96 7.31 1.15
N LYS A 140 -4.78 7.66 2.43
CA LYS A 140 -3.64 7.21 3.25
C LYS A 140 -3.53 5.69 3.34
N LYS A 141 -4.65 4.96 3.42
CA LYS A 141 -4.65 3.49 3.44
C LYS A 141 -4.03 2.88 2.19
N ARG A 142 -4.19 3.53 1.02
CA ARG A 142 -3.68 3.04 -0.28
C ARG A 142 -2.18 3.24 -0.46
N HIS A 143 -1.58 4.14 0.33
CA HIS A 143 -0.13 4.42 0.33
C HIS A 143 0.68 3.43 1.19
N VAL A 144 0.03 2.46 1.84
CA VAL A 144 0.75 1.42 2.60
C VAL A 144 1.31 0.40 1.63
N ILE A 145 2.63 0.24 1.62
CA ILE A 145 3.30 -0.82 0.85
C ILE A 145 3.17 -2.13 1.63
N GLU A 146 2.65 -3.16 0.97
CA GLU A 146 2.51 -4.50 1.52
C GLU A 146 3.79 -5.28 1.27
N TRP A 147 4.63 -5.40 2.30
CA TRP A 147 5.89 -6.12 2.23
C TRP A 147 5.71 -7.59 2.60
N SER A 148 6.19 -8.50 1.75
CA SER A 148 6.41 -9.90 2.09
C SER A 148 7.80 -10.08 2.70
N TRP A 149 7.87 -10.92 3.72
CA TRP A 149 9.11 -11.26 4.43
C TRP A 149 9.31 -12.77 4.29
N PRO A 150 9.83 -13.22 3.14
CA PRO A 150 9.93 -14.63 2.85
C PRO A 150 10.90 -15.25 3.87
N LYS A 151 10.56 -16.45 4.34
CA LYS A 151 11.40 -17.22 5.25
C LYS A 151 12.28 -18.17 4.44
N PRO A 152 13.58 -18.27 4.76
CA PRO A 152 14.43 -19.25 4.10
C PRO A 152 13.78 -20.63 4.20
N VAL A 153 13.78 -21.35 3.08
CA VAL A 153 13.35 -22.76 3.07
C VAL A 153 14.31 -23.53 3.97
N ASP A 154 13.79 -24.46 4.77
CA ASP A 154 14.59 -25.39 5.58
C ASP A 154 15.37 -26.35 4.66
N LEU A 155 16.34 -25.79 3.95
CA LEU A 155 17.35 -26.54 3.22
C LEU A 155 18.33 -27.07 4.27
N SER A 156 18.76 -28.32 4.13
CA SER A 156 19.94 -28.77 4.87
C SER A 156 21.04 -27.73 4.66
N SER A 157 21.62 -27.24 5.76
CA SER A 157 22.38 -26.00 5.92
C SER A 157 23.55 -25.74 4.94
N GLU A 158 23.77 -26.61 3.97
CA GLU A 158 24.89 -26.59 3.03
C GLU A 158 24.47 -26.32 1.58
N GLU A 159 23.19 -26.50 1.21
CA GLU A 159 22.77 -26.34 -0.19
C GLU A 159 22.37 -24.89 -0.49
N ARG A 160 23.26 -24.17 -1.21
CA ARG A 160 22.99 -22.83 -1.75
C ARG A 160 22.15 -22.95 -3.01
N LEU A 161 21.05 -22.20 -3.06
CA LEU A 161 20.23 -22.11 -4.26
C LEU A 161 20.88 -21.18 -5.28
N ASP A 162 20.75 -21.53 -6.55
CA ASP A 162 21.09 -20.63 -7.67
C ASP A 162 20.09 -19.47 -7.77
N TYR A 163 20.49 -18.41 -8.46
CA TYR A 163 19.71 -17.18 -8.59
C TYR A 163 18.27 -17.43 -9.10
N GLU A 164 18.09 -18.30 -10.09
CA GLU A 164 16.77 -18.58 -10.67
C GLU A 164 15.87 -19.33 -9.68
N SER A 165 16.41 -20.34 -8.98
CA SER A 165 15.68 -21.07 -7.94
C SER A 165 15.28 -20.18 -6.77
N VAL A 166 16.16 -19.25 -6.36
CA VAL A 166 15.82 -18.28 -5.31
C VAL A 166 14.67 -17.39 -5.74
N LEU A 167 14.72 -16.83 -6.95
CA LEU A 167 13.63 -16.00 -7.48
C LEU A 167 12.32 -16.79 -7.59
N ALA A 168 12.35 -18.02 -8.07
CA ALA A 168 11.18 -18.89 -8.15
C ALA A 168 10.57 -19.15 -6.76
N THR A 169 11.41 -19.39 -5.76
CA THR A 169 11.01 -19.61 -4.36
C THR A 169 10.33 -18.37 -3.77
N ILE A 170 10.90 -17.19 -4.00
CA ILE A 170 10.38 -15.92 -3.49
C ILE A 170 9.05 -15.54 -4.15
N ARG A 171 8.90 -15.79 -5.47
CA ARG A 171 7.67 -15.50 -6.22
C ARG A 171 6.49 -16.31 -5.69
N GLY A 172 6.72 -17.57 -5.35
CA GLY A 172 5.66 -18.50 -4.97
C GLY A 172 4.57 -18.54 -6.05
N ASP A 173 3.34 -18.22 -5.66
CA ASP A 173 2.16 -18.24 -6.54
C ASP A 173 1.78 -16.85 -7.09
N ASP A 174 2.54 -15.80 -6.76
CA ASP A 174 2.24 -14.45 -7.21
C ASP A 174 2.70 -14.24 -8.67
N PRO A 175 1.78 -13.89 -9.60
CA PRO A 175 2.14 -13.70 -11.02
C PRO A 175 2.75 -12.33 -11.31
N ARG A 176 2.82 -11.42 -10.32
CA ARG A 176 3.31 -10.06 -10.51
C ARG A 176 4.85 -10.02 -10.63
N PRO A 177 5.42 -8.99 -11.29
CA PRO A 177 6.86 -8.74 -11.21
C PRO A 177 7.29 -8.50 -9.76
N LEU A 178 8.56 -8.78 -9.47
CA LEU A 178 9.12 -8.61 -8.14
C LEU A 178 9.71 -7.21 -7.95
N PHE A 179 9.46 -6.64 -6.78
CA PHE A 179 10.19 -5.50 -6.25
C PHE A 179 10.90 -5.94 -4.98
N VAL A 180 12.23 -6.07 -5.04
CA VAL A 180 13.04 -6.60 -3.94
C VAL A 180 13.84 -5.49 -3.29
N LEU A 181 13.73 -5.40 -1.97
CA LEU A 181 14.48 -4.46 -1.14
C LEU A 181 15.28 -5.21 -0.08
N ARG A 182 16.57 -4.90 0.03
CA ARG A 182 17.43 -5.34 1.13
C ARG A 182 17.63 -4.21 2.12
N GLU A 183 17.46 -4.50 3.40
CA GLU A 183 17.86 -3.60 4.49
C GLU A 183 19.38 -3.54 4.61
N GLY A 184 19.94 -2.35 4.84
CA GLY A 184 21.37 -2.19 5.05
C GLY A 184 21.66 -1.14 6.11
N SER A 185 22.55 -1.45 7.03
CA SER A 185 23.02 -0.54 8.08
C SER A 185 23.79 0.66 7.51
N GLN A 186 24.58 0.44 6.46
CA GLN A 186 25.54 1.40 5.90
C GLN A 186 24.88 2.62 5.24
N TYR A 187 23.65 2.50 4.78
CA TYR A 187 22.96 3.58 4.07
C TYR A 187 21.99 4.35 4.98
N GLY A 188 22.16 4.18 6.29
CA GLY A 188 21.37 4.78 7.34
C GLY A 188 19.89 4.41 7.27
N PRO A 189 19.05 4.97 8.15
CA PRO A 189 17.59 4.84 8.06
C PRO A 189 16.99 5.53 6.81
N GLY A 190 17.81 5.86 5.81
CA GLY A 190 17.48 6.66 4.64
C GLY A 190 16.57 5.95 3.65
N TYR A 191 16.81 4.67 3.36
CA TYR A 191 15.99 3.95 2.37
C TYR A 191 14.59 3.62 2.86
N ASP A 192 14.45 3.29 4.14
CA ASP A 192 13.13 3.24 4.76
C ASP A 192 12.43 4.58 4.71
N LYS A 193 13.15 5.68 4.96
CA LYS A 193 12.59 7.04 4.78
C LYS A 193 12.24 7.37 3.33
N LEU A 194 12.96 6.81 2.35
CA LEU A 194 12.67 6.97 0.92
C LEU A 194 11.39 6.24 0.50
N LEU A 195 10.96 5.23 1.25
CA LEU A 195 9.72 4.49 1.01
C LEU A 195 8.59 4.87 1.99
N HIS A 196 8.92 5.54 3.10
CA HIS A 196 7.94 5.98 4.10
C HIS A 196 7.30 7.35 3.81
N LYS A 197 5.97 7.35 3.91
CA LYS A 197 5.00 8.39 4.36
C LYS A 197 5.10 9.85 3.91
N LYS A 198 6.12 10.30 3.19
CA LYS A 198 6.12 11.65 2.59
C LYS A 198 5.37 11.63 1.26
N LEU A 199 4.55 12.65 1.02
CA LEU A 199 3.80 12.84 -0.24
C LEU A 199 4.70 12.80 -1.48
N GLU A 200 5.97 13.21 -1.34
CA GLU A 200 6.98 13.15 -2.40
C GLU A 200 7.20 11.72 -2.94
N ASN A 201 6.85 10.69 -2.15
CA ASN A 201 7.00 9.27 -2.48
C ASN A 201 5.70 8.57 -2.87
N GLU A 202 4.60 9.32 -3.04
CA GLU A 202 3.29 8.76 -3.42
C GLU A 202 3.38 7.87 -4.67
N ASN A 203 4.14 8.30 -5.69
CA ASN A 203 4.29 7.53 -6.93
C ASN A 203 4.82 6.11 -6.69
N ILE A 204 5.80 5.94 -5.81
CA ILE A 204 6.41 4.62 -5.57
C ILE A 204 5.41 3.74 -4.83
N ALA A 205 4.79 4.26 -3.76
CA ALA A 205 3.77 3.54 -3.01
C ALA A 205 2.56 3.12 -3.88
N LEU A 206 2.20 3.92 -4.88
CA LEU A 206 1.18 3.54 -5.85
C LEU A 206 1.71 2.51 -6.84
N LEU A 207 2.91 2.71 -7.41
CA LEU A 207 3.51 1.75 -8.34
C LEU A 207 3.66 0.35 -7.73
N THR A 208 3.98 0.24 -6.44
CA THR A 208 4.15 -1.05 -5.74
C THR A 208 2.93 -1.96 -5.80
N ARG A 209 1.75 -1.44 -6.14
CA ARG A 209 0.51 -2.24 -6.18
C ARG A 209 0.46 -3.23 -7.33
N TRP A 210 1.24 -2.96 -8.38
CA TRP A 210 1.45 -3.86 -9.50
C TRP A 210 2.70 -4.75 -9.33
N PHE A 211 3.33 -4.75 -8.16
CA PHE A 211 4.48 -5.60 -7.84
C PHE A 211 4.16 -6.53 -6.68
N HIS A 212 4.85 -7.66 -6.64
CA HIS A 212 5.06 -8.43 -5.43
C HIS A 212 6.28 -7.83 -4.70
N CYS A 213 6.03 -7.14 -3.59
CA CYS A 213 7.08 -6.42 -2.86
C CYS A 213 7.68 -7.30 -1.76
N VAL A 214 8.98 -7.53 -1.84
CA VAL A 214 9.74 -8.44 -0.97
C VAL A 214 10.78 -7.64 -0.23
N ARG A 215 10.88 -7.87 1.08
CA ARG A 215 11.85 -7.22 1.95
C ARG A 215 12.72 -8.24 2.65
N PHE A 216 14.03 -8.01 2.59
CA PHE A 216 15.06 -8.84 3.23
C PHE A 216 15.77 -8.06 4.32
N SER A 217 16.11 -8.76 5.41
CA SER A 217 17.02 -8.25 6.43
C SER A 217 18.47 -8.25 5.92
N GLU A 218 19.37 -7.59 6.65
CA GLU A 218 20.80 -7.53 6.33
C GLU A 218 21.49 -8.91 6.41
N ALA A 219 20.92 -9.87 7.16
CA ALA A 219 21.44 -11.24 7.30
C ALA A 219 21.53 -12.00 5.97
N ILE A 220 20.79 -11.59 4.94
CA ILE A 220 20.92 -12.19 3.59
C ILE A 220 22.31 -12.02 2.98
N MET A 221 23.10 -11.08 3.51
CA MET A 221 24.47 -10.82 3.08
C MET A 221 25.48 -11.83 3.59
N GLU A 222 25.12 -12.63 4.59
CA GLU A 222 26.00 -13.69 5.07
C GLU A 222 26.16 -14.76 3.98
N ASP A 223 27.39 -15.16 3.70
CA ASP A 223 27.68 -16.16 2.67
C ASP A 223 26.97 -17.50 2.95
N ALA A 224 26.68 -17.81 4.21
CA ALA A 224 25.95 -19.00 4.62
C ALA A 224 24.44 -18.93 4.33
N HIS A 225 23.90 -17.74 4.01
CA HIS A 225 22.48 -17.56 3.81
C HIS A 225 22.03 -18.24 2.48
N PRO A 226 20.95 -19.04 2.47
CA PRO A 226 20.52 -19.79 1.26
C PRO A 226 20.21 -18.91 0.05
N TRP A 227 19.87 -17.64 0.29
CA TRP A 227 19.52 -16.65 -0.73
C TRP A 227 20.60 -15.62 -1.02
N HIS A 228 21.82 -15.84 -0.52
CA HIS A 228 22.96 -14.95 -0.74
C HIS A 228 23.20 -14.67 -2.24
N ALA A 229 22.88 -15.63 -3.12
CA ALA A 229 23.03 -15.50 -4.57
C ALA A 229 22.30 -14.28 -5.19
N LEU A 230 21.23 -13.77 -4.57
CA LEU A 230 20.55 -12.54 -5.04
C LEU A 230 21.38 -11.28 -4.84
N PHE A 231 22.24 -11.29 -3.83
CA PHE A 231 23.00 -10.14 -3.35
C PHE A 231 24.50 -10.41 -3.35
N GLY A 232 24.96 -11.37 -4.14
CA GLY A 232 26.39 -11.66 -4.29
C GLY A 232 27.11 -10.60 -5.13
N GLY A 233 28.44 -10.66 -5.10
CA GLY A 233 29.33 -9.80 -5.89
C GLY A 233 29.91 -8.63 -5.11
N GLU A 234 30.84 -7.91 -5.76
CA GLU A 234 31.60 -6.81 -5.14
C GLU A 234 30.71 -5.62 -4.74
N TYR A 235 29.67 -5.35 -5.52
CA TYR A 235 28.73 -4.25 -5.29
C TYR A 235 27.29 -4.77 -5.18
N PRO A 236 26.94 -5.34 -4.02
CA PRO A 236 25.71 -6.08 -3.89
C PRO A 236 24.51 -5.11 -3.88
N PRO A 237 23.45 -5.38 -4.67
CA PRO A 237 22.38 -4.41 -4.88
C PRO A 237 21.57 -4.14 -3.61
N HIS A 238 21.10 -2.91 -3.43
CA HIS A 238 20.18 -2.59 -2.32
C HIS A 238 18.74 -2.86 -2.69
N CYS A 239 18.44 -2.65 -3.95
CA CYS A 239 17.11 -2.67 -4.49
C CYS A 239 17.21 -3.15 -5.92
N PHE A 240 16.26 -3.97 -6.36
CA PHE A 240 16.11 -4.28 -7.76
C PHE A 240 14.65 -4.57 -8.08
N VAL A 241 14.29 -4.34 -9.34
CA VAL A 241 12.98 -4.71 -9.89
C VAL A 241 13.21 -5.67 -11.03
N VAL A 242 12.45 -6.75 -11.03
CA VAL A 242 12.65 -7.83 -12.00
C VAL A 242 11.30 -8.33 -12.51
N THR A 243 11.25 -8.65 -13.80
CA THR A 243 10.11 -9.33 -14.42
C THR A 243 9.82 -10.65 -13.70
N TRP A 244 8.61 -11.19 -13.87
CA TRP A 244 8.28 -12.47 -13.21
C TRP A 244 9.08 -13.64 -13.78
N ASP A 245 9.66 -13.55 -14.98
CA ASP A 245 10.52 -14.61 -15.52
C ASP A 245 11.96 -14.51 -15.01
N GLY A 246 12.43 -13.30 -14.69
CA GLY A 246 13.83 -13.04 -14.32
C GLY A 246 14.67 -12.47 -15.45
N HIS A 247 14.14 -12.42 -16.69
CA HIS A 247 14.93 -12.05 -17.87
C HIS A 247 15.25 -10.56 -17.94
N HIS A 248 14.36 -9.69 -17.46
CA HIS A 248 14.61 -8.26 -17.39
C HIS A 248 14.75 -7.86 -15.92
N ASN A 249 15.96 -7.47 -15.55
CA ASN A 249 16.31 -7.04 -14.19
C ASN A 249 16.94 -5.65 -14.23
N GLU A 250 16.37 -4.74 -13.45
CA GLU A 250 16.90 -3.39 -13.23
C GLU A 250 17.49 -3.30 -11.83
N VAL A 251 18.81 -3.38 -11.77
CA VAL A 251 19.58 -3.41 -10.53
C VAL A 251 19.92 -1.99 -10.09
N LEU A 252 19.60 -1.65 -8.83
CA LEU A 252 19.89 -0.35 -8.22
C LEU A 252 20.92 -0.54 -7.10
N SER A 253 22.20 -0.45 -7.47
CA SER A 253 23.34 -0.44 -6.55
C SER A 253 23.68 0.98 -6.07
N GLY A 254 24.30 1.07 -4.89
CA GLY A 254 24.75 2.33 -4.30
C GLY A 254 23.60 3.29 -3.93
N ILE A 255 23.86 4.60 -4.08
CA ILE A 255 22.87 5.66 -3.84
C ILE A 255 22.10 5.93 -5.14
N PHE A 256 20.80 5.68 -5.15
CA PHE A 256 19.94 5.96 -6.30
C PHE A 256 18.85 6.97 -5.98
N SER A 257 18.41 7.72 -6.99
CA SER A 257 17.32 8.69 -6.87
C SER A 257 15.95 8.02 -7.00
N LEU A 258 14.93 8.60 -6.36
CA LEU A 258 13.54 8.15 -6.47
C LEU A 258 13.05 8.15 -7.92
N GLY A 259 13.48 9.14 -8.71
CA GLY A 259 13.17 9.21 -10.14
C GLY A 259 13.74 8.03 -10.92
N ARG A 260 14.96 7.58 -10.59
CA ARG A 260 15.57 6.38 -11.20
C ARG A 260 14.77 5.12 -10.84
N LEU A 261 14.43 4.94 -9.57
CA LEU A 261 13.60 3.81 -9.14
C LEU A 261 12.23 3.80 -9.83
N GLN A 262 11.54 4.95 -9.89
CA GLN A 262 10.25 5.06 -10.58
C GLN A 262 10.37 4.72 -12.06
N LYS A 263 11.45 5.15 -12.73
CA LYS A 263 11.71 4.82 -14.14
C LYS A 263 11.91 3.31 -14.32
N SER A 264 12.74 2.67 -13.49
CA SER A 264 12.96 1.22 -13.54
C SER A 264 11.68 0.43 -13.27
N MET A 265 10.88 0.82 -12.26
CA MET A 265 9.58 0.19 -12.00
C MET A 265 8.65 0.26 -13.23
N ARG A 266 8.52 1.44 -13.85
CA ARG A 266 7.67 1.59 -15.05
C ARG A 266 8.19 0.80 -16.25
N ALA A 267 9.50 0.68 -16.41
CA ALA A 267 10.10 -0.14 -17.46
C ALA A 267 9.66 -1.59 -17.32
N ILE A 268 9.84 -2.19 -16.13
CA ILE A 268 9.40 -3.57 -15.83
C ILE A 268 7.89 -3.74 -16.03
N LEU A 269 7.05 -2.81 -15.55
CA LEU A 269 5.61 -2.87 -15.77
C LEU A 269 5.25 -2.83 -17.27
N GLY A 270 6.00 -2.06 -18.07
CA GLY A 270 5.83 -2.01 -19.52
C GLY A 270 6.14 -3.33 -20.23
N HIS A 271 6.98 -4.19 -19.64
CA HIS A 271 7.21 -5.55 -20.13
C HIS A 271 6.05 -6.48 -19.75
N GLU A 272 5.55 -6.40 -18.52
CA GLU A 272 4.59 -7.37 -17.96
C GLU A 272 3.11 -7.10 -18.25
N TYR A 273 2.72 -5.84 -18.43
CA TYR A 273 1.31 -5.43 -18.49
C TYR A 273 0.92 -4.81 -19.82
N GLU A 274 -0.30 -5.09 -20.28
CA GLU A 274 -0.82 -4.60 -21.56
C GLU A 274 -1.06 -3.08 -21.55
N LYS A 275 -1.61 -2.56 -20.45
CA LYS A 275 -1.92 -1.14 -20.30
C LYS A 275 -0.71 -0.36 -19.78
N ASP A 276 -0.65 0.92 -20.15
CA ASP A 276 0.40 1.85 -19.71
C ASP A 276 0.25 2.20 -18.23
N ALA A 277 1.25 1.83 -17.43
CA ALA A 277 1.30 2.09 -15.99
C ALA A 277 1.34 3.59 -15.63
N SER A 278 1.91 4.45 -16.49
CA SER A 278 1.94 5.90 -16.25
C SER A 278 0.55 6.51 -16.38
N LYS A 279 -0.23 6.09 -17.39
CA LYS A 279 -1.61 6.53 -17.57
C LYS A 279 -2.50 6.05 -16.43
N ALA A 280 -2.36 4.78 -16.04
CA ALA A 280 -3.09 4.22 -14.90
C ALA A 280 -2.74 4.94 -13.59
N LEU A 281 -1.46 5.25 -13.35
CA LEU A 281 -1.03 6.02 -12.18
C LEU A 281 -1.66 7.42 -12.13
N THR A 282 -1.72 8.13 -13.26
CA THR A 282 -2.38 9.44 -13.33
C THR A 282 -3.88 9.34 -13.05
N GLU A 283 -4.57 8.33 -13.58
CA GLU A 283 -5.99 8.15 -13.31
C GLU A 283 -6.25 7.77 -11.85
N TRP A 284 -5.41 6.90 -11.29
CA TRP A 284 -5.53 6.50 -9.90
C TRP A 284 -5.30 7.68 -8.95
N LYS A 285 -4.34 8.58 -9.24
CA LYS A 285 -4.18 9.83 -8.47
C LYS A 285 -5.44 10.70 -8.46
N ARG A 286 -6.12 10.83 -9.60
CA ARG A 286 -7.40 11.57 -9.66
C ARG A 286 -8.46 10.91 -8.79
N VAL A 287 -8.48 9.58 -8.73
CA VAL A 287 -9.36 8.83 -7.81
C VAL A 287 -9.02 9.16 -6.35
N LEU A 288 -7.73 9.19 -5.98
CA LEU A 288 -7.31 9.57 -4.62
C LEU A 288 -7.72 11.01 -4.27
N ASP A 289 -7.57 11.97 -5.18
CA ASP A 289 -7.99 13.36 -4.95
C ASP A 289 -9.51 13.48 -4.74
N LYS A 290 -10.31 12.67 -5.46
CA LYS A 290 -11.76 12.58 -5.24
C LYS A 290 -12.08 11.97 -3.87
N LEU A 291 -11.36 10.92 -3.46
CA LEU A 291 -11.53 10.30 -2.14
C LEU A 291 -11.18 11.28 -1.02
N ASP A 292 -10.11 12.08 -1.17
CA ASP A 292 -9.73 13.13 -0.23
C ASP A 292 -10.85 14.17 -0.07
N THR A 293 -11.45 14.58 -1.19
CA THR A 293 -12.59 15.51 -1.19
C THR A 293 -13.82 14.94 -0.49
N LEU A 294 -14.12 13.65 -0.71
CA LEU A 294 -15.24 12.98 -0.01
C LEU A 294 -14.97 12.80 1.48
N ASP A 295 -13.74 12.47 1.87
CA ASP A 295 -13.34 12.34 3.28
C ASP A 295 -13.52 13.67 4.02
N ALA A 296 -13.09 14.78 3.42
CA ALA A 296 -13.26 16.11 4.00
C ALA A 296 -14.76 16.45 4.18
N LYS A 297 -15.56 16.30 3.12
CA LYS A 297 -17.02 16.53 3.18
C LYS A 297 -17.71 15.66 4.23
N GLN A 298 -17.31 14.39 4.34
CA GLN A 298 -17.88 13.47 5.32
C GLN A 298 -17.52 13.87 6.75
N GLY A 299 -16.30 14.37 6.98
CA GLY A 299 -15.89 14.96 8.26
C GLY A 299 -16.78 16.13 8.65
N ASP A 300 -16.88 17.14 7.78
CA ASP A 300 -17.67 18.36 8.03
C ASP A 300 -19.15 18.05 8.30
N MET A 301 -19.73 17.11 7.55
CA MET A 301 -21.14 16.72 7.73
C MET A 301 -21.38 15.97 9.05
N ARG A 302 -20.42 15.15 9.49
CA ARG A 302 -20.52 14.43 10.77
C ARG A 302 -20.45 15.40 11.94
N GLU A 303 -19.53 16.36 11.90
CA GLU A 303 -19.40 17.40 12.92
C GLU A 303 -20.68 18.23 13.02
N ARG A 304 -21.21 18.73 11.88
CA ARG A 304 -22.49 19.46 11.85
C ARG A 304 -23.67 18.62 12.36
N LEU A 305 -23.68 17.33 12.04
CA LEU A 305 -24.72 16.42 12.51
C LEU A 305 -24.68 16.27 14.03
N GLU A 306 -23.48 16.14 14.61
CA GLU A 306 -23.28 16.08 16.05
C GLU A 306 -23.75 17.38 16.74
N SER A 307 -23.33 18.55 16.25
CA SER A 307 -23.78 19.84 16.78
C SER A 307 -25.30 20.01 16.72
N LEU A 308 -25.94 19.64 15.59
CA LEU A 308 -27.39 19.76 15.45
C LEU A 308 -28.18 18.78 16.31
N ILE A 309 -27.63 17.59 16.58
CA ILE A 309 -28.26 16.64 17.52
C ILE A 309 -28.25 17.23 18.93
N ILE A 310 -27.16 17.87 19.35
CA ILE A 310 -27.05 18.53 20.65
C ILE A 310 -28.03 19.73 20.74
N GLU A 311 -28.07 20.57 19.71
CA GLU A 311 -28.87 21.82 19.74
C GLU A 311 -30.38 21.60 19.56
N ARG A 312 -30.79 20.73 18.64
CA ARG A 312 -32.19 20.62 18.19
C ARG A 312 -32.82 19.24 18.44
N GLY A 313 -32.02 18.30 18.94
CA GLY A 313 -32.43 16.92 19.14
C GLY A 313 -32.40 16.06 17.87
N GLU A 314 -32.39 14.75 18.08
CA GLU A 314 -32.19 13.75 17.02
C GLU A 314 -33.30 13.74 15.95
N LYS A 315 -34.52 14.13 16.32
CA LYS A 315 -35.70 14.08 15.43
C LYS A 315 -35.83 15.31 14.51
N SER A 316 -34.88 16.25 14.55
CA SER A 316 -34.90 17.42 13.68
C SER A 316 -34.87 17.04 12.20
N SER A 317 -35.65 17.75 11.37
CA SER A 317 -35.70 17.54 9.92
C SER A 317 -34.33 17.77 9.26
N GLN A 318 -33.51 18.66 9.82
CA GLN A 318 -32.14 18.93 9.35
C GLN A 318 -31.20 17.74 9.61
N VAL A 319 -31.32 17.09 10.77
CA VAL A 319 -30.56 15.86 11.08
C VAL A 319 -30.89 14.76 10.06
N LYS A 320 -32.18 14.59 9.73
CA LYS A 320 -32.62 13.67 8.66
C LYS A 320 -32.03 14.02 7.29
N SER A 321 -31.92 15.31 6.96
CA SER A 321 -31.30 15.78 5.71
C SER A 321 -29.80 15.48 5.66
N LEU A 322 -29.05 15.76 6.73
CA LEU A 322 -27.62 15.46 6.81
C LEU A 322 -27.33 13.95 6.73
N ARG A 323 -28.15 13.11 7.38
CA ARG A 323 -28.05 11.65 7.25
C ARG A 323 -28.19 11.20 5.79
N ARG A 324 -29.17 11.74 5.06
CA ARG A 324 -29.33 11.46 3.61
C ARG A 324 -28.14 11.92 2.77
N GLN A 325 -27.49 13.02 3.15
CA GLN A 325 -26.28 13.50 2.47
C GLN A 325 -25.09 12.58 2.74
N LEU A 326 -24.95 12.08 3.97
CA LEU A 326 -23.94 11.06 4.30
C LEU A 326 -24.18 9.78 3.49
N ASP A 327 -25.42 9.29 3.39
CA ASP A 327 -25.77 8.12 2.55
C ASP A 327 -25.47 8.35 1.06
N LYS A 328 -25.53 9.61 0.60
CA LYS A 328 -25.16 9.97 -0.78
C LYS A 328 -23.65 9.92 -0.96
N ILE A 329 -22.87 10.47 -0.02
CA ILE A 329 -21.40 10.40 -0.03
C ILE A 329 -20.92 8.95 -0.03
N GLU A 330 -21.58 8.06 0.72
CA GLU A 330 -21.23 6.64 0.75
C GLU A 330 -21.48 5.94 -0.59
N ARG A 331 -22.59 6.26 -1.28
CA ARG A 331 -22.84 5.78 -2.64
C ARG A 331 -21.82 6.30 -3.66
N GLU A 332 -21.45 7.57 -3.55
CA GLU A 332 -20.40 8.17 -4.39
C GLU A 332 -19.05 7.49 -4.14
N ARG A 333 -18.71 7.20 -2.88
CA ARG A 333 -17.49 6.46 -2.51
C ARG A 333 -17.45 5.09 -3.17
N ALA A 334 -18.53 4.31 -3.09
CA ALA A 334 -18.61 3.00 -3.74
C ALA A 334 -18.44 3.09 -5.28
N SER A 335 -18.88 4.18 -5.90
CA SER A 335 -18.67 4.41 -7.33
C SER A 335 -17.21 4.73 -7.68
N ILE A 336 -16.49 5.44 -6.79
CA ILE A 336 -15.08 5.77 -6.95
C ILE A 336 -14.20 4.54 -6.70
N GLU A 337 -14.57 3.68 -5.77
CA GLU A 337 -13.88 2.40 -5.54
C GLU A 337 -13.91 1.52 -6.80
N LYS A 338 -15.01 1.52 -7.56
CA LYS A 338 -15.06 0.86 -8.88
C LYS A 338 -14.13 1.51 -9.91
N GLN A 339 -13.95 2.84 -9.86
CA GLN A 339 -12.99 3.54 -10.72
C GLN A 339 -11.55 3.20 -10.34
N GLU A 340 -11.28 3.03 -9.05
CA GLU A 340 -10.00 2.54 -8.53
C GLU A 340 -9.70 1.13 -9.05
N ASP A 341 -10.64 0.19 -8.92
CA ASP A 341 -10.47 -1.18 -9.42
C ASP A 341 -10.17 -1.19 -10.93
N ALA A 342 -10.87 -0.35 -11.70
CA ALA A 342 -10.65 -0.23 -13.13
C ALA A 342 -9.28 0.38 -13.49
N ALA A 343 -8.78 1.32 -12.68
CA ALA A 343 -7.45 1.91 -12.85
C ALA A 343 -6.33 0.93 -12.46
N LEU A 344 -6.58 0.07 -11.47
CA LEU A 344 -5.65 -0.96 -11.01
C LEU A 344 -5.54 -2.15 -11.97
N ASP A 345 -6.59 -2.45 -12.74
CA ASP A 345 -6.57 -3.48 -13.78
C ASP A 345 -5.67 -3.10 -14.96
N LEU A 346 -4.36 -3.38 -14.88
CA LEU A 346 -3.42 -3.18 -15.97
C LEU A 346 -3.41 -4.30 -17.02
N ARG A 347 -4.05 -5.45 -16.73
CA ARG A 347 -4.03 -6.70 -17.51
C ARG A 347 -2.63 -7.26 -17.74
N LEU A 348 -2.28 -8.34 -17.06
CA LEU A 348 -1.03 -9.05 -17.29
C LEU A 348 -0.98 -9.60 -18.73
N LYS A 349 0.09 -9.30 -19.49
CA LYS A 349 0.25 -9.77 -20.89
C LYS A 349 0.33 -11.28 -21.00
N ARG A 350 0.81 -11.92 -19.93
CA ARG A 350 0.95 -13.37 -19.89
C ARG A 350 -0.44 -13.95 -19.82
N LYS A 351 -0.84 -14.60 -20.90
CA LYS A 351 -1.98 -15.51 -20.85
C LYS A 351 -1.74 -16.43 -19.66
N SER A 352 -2.71 -16.51 -18.76
CA SER A 352 -2.71 -17.32 -17.52
C SER A 352 -2.54 -18.84 -17.74
N GLY A 353 -2.04 -19.25 -18.92
CA GLY A 353 -1.80 -20.63 -19.33
C GLY A 353 -0.37 -21.12 -19.12
N PHE A 354 0.55 -20.31 -18.56
CA PHE A 354 1.81 -20.84 -18.00
C PHE A 354 1.49 -21.52 -16.66
N GLY A 355 0.78 -22.65 -16.73
CA GLY A 355 0.54 -23.50 -15.57
C GLY A 355 1.88 -23.95 -14.99
N LYS A 356 1.95 -24.10 -13.65
CA LYS A 356 3.11 -24.61 -12.90
C LYS A 356 3.81 -25.82 -13.56
N SER A 357 3.07 -26.60 -14.35
CA SER A 357 3.60 -27.73 -15.12
C SER A 357 4.73 -27.30 -16.06
N ASP A 358 4.63 -26.19 -16.80
CA ASP A 358 5.62 -25.90 -17.86
C ASP A 358 6.99 -25.47 -17.30
N LEU A 359 7.02 -24.80 -16.13
CA LEU A 359 8.28 -24.44 -15.47
C LEU A 359 8.92 -25.65 -14.78
N LEU A 360 8.12 -26.47 -14.08
CA LEU A 360 8.63 -27.69 -13.46
C LEU A 360 9.01 -28.75 -14.50
N ASP A 361 8.33 -28.82 -15.63
CA ASP A 361 8.66 -29.71 -16.75
C ASP A 361 9.94 -29.24 -17.46
N ARG A 362 10.19 -27.93 -17.58
CA ARG A 362 11.49 -27.41 -18.05
C ARG A 362 12.64 -27.69 -17.08
N LEU A 363 12.40 -27.61 -15.77
CA LEU A 363 13.41 -27.97 -14.76
C LEU A 363 13.63 -29.49 -14.70
N ARG A 364 12.61 -30.31 -14.98
CA ARG A 364 12.74 -31.77 -15.08
C ARG A 364 13.38 -32.24 -16.39
N GLY A 365 13.21 -31.47 -17.48
CA GLY A 365 13.73 -31.80 -18.82
C GLY A 365 15.19 -31.42 -19.08
N ARG A 366 15.92 -30.86 -18.09
CA ARG A 366 17.34 -30.50 -18.17
C ARG A 366 18.27 -31.45 -17.38
N ARG A 367 17.82 -32.67 -17.08
CA ARG A 367 18.68 -33.72 -16.50
C ARG A 367 19.31 -34.60 -17.57
#